data_AF-K0V5J4-F1
#
_entry.id   AF-K0V5J4-F1
#
_cell.length_a   1.000
_cell.length_b   1.000
_cell.length_c   1.000
_cell.angle_alpha   90.00
_cell.angle_beta   90.00
_cell.angle_gamma   90.00
#
_symmetry.space_group_name_H-M   'P 1'
#
loop_
_entity.id
_entity.type
_entity.pdbx_description
1 polymer ?
#
loop_
_entity_poly.entity_id
_entity_poly.type
_entity_poly.pdbx_seq_one_letter_code
_entity_poly.pdbx_strand_id
1 'polypeptide(L)' 'TVAFEELHRQVPDIRAVAEPDRLHSAFIHGIKRLPVAWDG' A
#
# COMPACT_ATOMS: atom_id res chain seq x y z
N THR A 1 -5.17 13.76 3.95
CA THR A 1 -3.88 13.05 3.88
C THR A 1 -3.41 12.49 5.22
N VAL A 2 -4.14 12.73 6.32
CA VAL A 2 -3.82 12.22 7.67
C VAL A 2 -3.50 10.71 7.73
N ALA A 3 -4.28 9.85 7.04
CA ALA A 3 -4.04 8.41 7.09
C ALA A 3 -2.65 8.00 6.55
N PHE A 4 -2.14 8.68 5.51
CA PHE A 4 -0.80 8.40 4.97
C PHE A 4 0.29 9.00 5.85
N GLU A 5 0.06 10.18 6.43
CA GLU A 5 0.98 10.83 7.35
C GLU A 5 1.18 10.00 8.63
N GLU A 6 0.08 9.49 9.21
CA GLU A 6 0.15 8.60 10.37
C GLU A 6 0.79 7.26 10.06
N LEU A 7 0.53 6.71 8.87
CA LEU A 7 1.18 5.49 8.42
C LEU A 7 2.69 5.68 8.29
N HIS A 8 3.13 6.77 7.64
CA HIS A 8 4.55 7.09 7.47
C HIS A 8 5.24 7.38 8.82
N ARG A 9 4.53 7.98 9.78
CA ARG A 9 5.08 8.20 11.13
C ARG A 9 5.35 6.88 11.87
N GLN A 10 4.50 5.87 11.68
CA GLN A 10 4.61 4.58 12.36
C GLN A 10 5.57 3.61 11.65
N VAL A 11 5.63 3.68 10.32
CA VAL A 11 6.43 2.78 9.47
C VAL A 11 7.12 3.63 8.38
N PRO A 12 8.18 4.37 8.70
CA PRO A 12 8.75 5.41 7.83
C PRO A 12 9.38 4.87 6.55
N ASP A 13 9.78 3.61 6.55
CA ASP A 13 10.54 2.94 5.50
C ASP A 13 9.71 1.89 4.73
N ILE A 14 8.39 1.88 4.95
CA ILE A 14 7.48 1.03 4.18
C ILE A 14 7.61 1.29 2.68
N ARG A 15 7.90 0.23 1.93
CA ARG A 15 8.09 0.29 0.48
C ARG A 15 7.42 -0.88 -0.22
N ALA A 16 6.91 -0.64 -1.43
CA ALA A 16 6.46 -1.71 -2.32
C ALA A 16 7.65 -2.56 -2.77
N VAL A 17 7.47 -3.88 -2.78
CA VAL A 17 8.53 -4.83 -3.19
C VAL A 17 8.21 -5.60 -4.46
N ALA A 18 6.98 -5.47 -4.96
CA ALA A 18 6.53 -6.06 -6.20
C ALA A 18 5.35 -5.27 -6.77
N GLU A 19 4.99 -5.59 -8.01
CA GLU A 19 3.81 -5.02 -8.67
C GLU A 19 2.52 -5.38 -7.92
N PRO A 20 1.55 -4.45 -7.83
CA PRO A 20 0.28 -4.70 -7.15
C PRO A 20 -0.64 -5.63 -7.96
N ASP A 21 -1.33 -6.51 -7.25
CA ASP A 21 -2.47 -7.22 -7.80
C ASP A 21 -3.65 -6.26 -7.94
N ARG A 22 -4.16 -6.10 -9.16
CA ARG A 22 -5.32 -5.25 -9.42
C ARG A 22 -6.60 -5.89 -8.91
N LEU A 23 -7.52 -5.05 -8.44
CA LEU A 23 -8.87 -5.47 -8.11
C LEU A 23 -9.67 -5.64 -9.40
N HIS A 24 -10.10 -6.87 -9.69
CA HIS A 24 -11.03 -7.15 -10.77
C HIS A 24 -12.45 -6.79 -10.35
N SER A 25 -12.81 -5.52 -10.51
CA SER A 25 -14.15 -5.00 -10.27
C SER A 25 -14.57 -4.09 -11.42
N ALA A 26 -15.81 -4.26 -11.88
CA ALA A 26 -16.38 -3.42 -12.94
C ALA A 26 -16.73 -2.00 -12.44
N PHE A 27 -16.68 -1.74 -11.13
CA PHE A 27 -17.09 -0.48 -10.53
C PHE A 27 -15.97 0.22 -9.75
N ILE A 28 -15.09 -0.55 -9.10
CA ILE A 28 -14.03 0.00 -8.24
C ILE A 28 -12.68 -0.23 -8.90
N HIS A 29 -12.01 0.86 -9.28
CA HIS A 29 -10.60 0.81 -9.64
C HIS A 29 -9.75 0.78 -8.37
N GLY A 30 -9.17 -0.37 -8.08
CA GLY A 30 -8.43 -0.56 -6.84
C GLY A 30 -7.29 -1.55 -6.95
N ILE A 31 -6.53 -1.61 -5.86
CA ILE A 31 -5.49 -2.62 -5.64
C ILE A 31 -6.07 -3.66 -4.69
N LYS A 32 -6.01 -4.94 -5.07
CA LYS A 32 -6.45 -6.05 -4.23
C LYS A 32 -5.39 -6.40 -3.18
N ARG A 33 -4.12 -6.40 -3.59
CA ARG A 33 -2.95 -6.65 -2.73
C ARG A 33 -1.75 -5.87 -3.27
N LEU A 34 -0.96 -5.31 -2.36
CA LEU A 34 0.34 -4.72 -2.67
C LEU A 34 1.38 -5.32 -1.72
N PRO A 35 2.32 -6.14 -2.21
CA PRO A 35 3.42 -6.63 -1.40
C PRO A 35 4.29 -5.47 -0.94
N VAL A 36 4.52 -5.38 0.37
CA VAL A 36 5.34 -4.34 1.00
C VAL A 36 6.34 -4.96 1.97
N ALA A 37 7.43 -4.23 2.20
CA ALA A 37 8.39 -4.51 3.26
C ALA A 37 8.69 -3.22 4.03
N TRP A 38 9.08 -3.39 5.28
CA TRP A 38 9.65 -2.37 6.16
C TRP A 38 10.63 -3.08 7.09
N ASP A 39 11.78 -2.47 7.32
CA ASP A 39 12.86 -2.88 8.18
C ASP A 39 12.65 -2.20 9.56
N GLY A 40 12.63 -2.98 10.63
CA GLY A 40 12.33 -2.50 12.00
C GLY A 40 13.51 -1.90 12.74
#